data_AF-A0AAJ2JWY3-F1
#
_entry.id   AF-A0AAJ2JWY3-F1
#
_cell.length_a   1.000
_cell.length_b   1.000
_cell.length_c   1.000
_cell.angle_alpha   90.00
_cell.angle_beta   90.00
_cell.angle_gamma   90.00
#
_symmetry.space_group_name_H-M   'P 1'
#
loop_
_entity.id
_entity.type
_entity.pdbx_description
1 polymer ?
#
loop_
_entity_poly.entity_id
_entity_poly.type
_entity_poly.pdbx_seq_one_letter_code
_entity_poly.pdbx_strand_id
1 'polypeptide(L)'
;MIFFQGSAIIDKGITAKDLRLARIDTIIGSVCQVFIAICCILIGASLFGQAEILNEDNPSTIIMALHDLFGPWASSLFGFGLFNAGFLAAITISLSSSWTFAEAFNWKHSLITNNKKYMGEYKNSLFTNIWGWMVVGVLTSLIVMLFYETFWT
;
A
#
# COMPACT_ATOMS: atom_id res chain seq x y z
N MET A 1 -1.47 10.56 -6.05
CA MET A 1 -2.51 9.68 -6.65
C MET A 1 -3.06 10.17 -7.98
N ILE A 2 -3.18 11.49 -8.23
CA ILE A 2 -3.75 11.99 -9.51
C ILE A 2 -2.98 11.48 -10.73
N PHE A 3 -1.65 11.61 -10.75
CA PHE A 3 -0.81 11.10 -11.85
C PHE A 3 -0.89 9.59 -11.98
N PHE A 4 -0.75 8.84 -10.88
CA PHE A 4 -0.88 7.39 -10.87
C PHE A 4 -2.23 6.90 -11.43
N GLN A 5 -3.35 7.47 -10.99
CA GLN A 5 -4.68 7.08 -11.47
C GLN A 5 -4.90 7.48 -12.93
N GLY A 6 -4.44 8.66 -13.35
CA GLY A 6 -4.54 9.12 -14.74
C GLY A 6 -3.77 8.23 -15.71
N SER A 7 -2.47 8.00 -15.43
CA SER A 7 -1.63 7.14 -16.25
C SER A 7 -2.12 5.68 -16.26
N ALA A 8 -2.62 5.15 -15.13
CA ALA A 8 -3.15 3.79 -15.06
C ALA A 8 -4.45 3.60 -15.87
N ILE A 9 -5.32 4.61 -15.95
CA ILE A 9 -6.54 4.57 -16.78
C ILE A 9 -6.18 4.52 -18.27
N ILE A 10 -5.18 5.31 -18.67
CA ILE A 10 -4.66 5.36 -20.05
C ILE A 10 -4.00 4.02 -20.41
N ASP A 11 -3.12 3.50 -19.56
CA ASP A 11 -2.40 2.24 -19.76
C ASP A 11 -3.33 1.01 -19.82
N LYS A 12 -4.40 1.00 -19.04
CA LYS A 12 -5.40 -0.09 -19.04
C LYS A 12 -6.38 -0.02 -20.21
N GLY A 13 -6.43 1.08 -20.97
CA GLY A 13 -7.38 1.27 -22.07
C GLY A 13 -8.84 1.26 -21.61
N ILE A 14 -9.11 1.78 -20.40
CA ILE A 14 -10.44 1.76 -19.78
C ILE A 14 -11.43 2.53 -20.66
N THR A 15 -12.52 1.88 -21.06
CA THR A 15 -13.55 2.50 -21.92
C THR A 15 -14.56 3.26 -21.05
N ALA A 16 -15.29 4.23 -21.63
CA ALA A 16 -16.29 5.03 -20.90
C ALA A 16 -17.34 4.23 -20.11
N LYS A 17 -17.59 2.96 -20.49
CA LYS A 17 -18.48 2.03 -19.76
C LYS A 17 -17.88 1.54 -18.43
N ASP A 18 -16.56 1.38 -18.36
CA ASP A 18 -15.83 0.88 -17.18
C ASP A 18 -15.52 1.99 -16.17
N LEU A 19 -15.69 3.25 -16.58
CA LEU A 19 -15.47 4.44 -15.74
C LEU A 19 -16.35 4.42 -14.47
N ARG A 20 -17.55 3.84 -14.55
CA ARG A 20 -18.44 3.67 -13.38
C ARG A 20 -17.85 2.69 -12.36
N LEU A 21 -17.30 1.57 -12.82
CA LEU A 21 -16.66 0.58 -11.95
C LEU A 21 -15.40 1.15 -11.30
N ALA A 22 -14.56 1.85 -12.07
CA ALA A 22 -13.37 2.51 -11.55
C ALA A 22 -13.69 3.57 -10.47
N ARG A 23 -14.81 4.30 -10.64
CA ARG A 23 -15.28 5.26 -9.63
C ARG A 23 -15.76 4.57 -8.36
N ILE A 24 -16.48 3.46 -8.47
CA ILE A 24 -16.93 2.67 -7.31
C ILE A 24 -15.72 2.15 -6.53
N ASP A 25 -14.73 1.59 -7.22
CA ASP A 25 -13.49 1.10 -6.62
C ASP A 25 -12.75 2.21 -5.84
N THR A 26 -12.66 3.41 -6.44
CA THR A 26 -12.06 4.58 -5.78
C THR A 26 -12.84 5.03 -4.54
N ILE A 27 -14.17 5.00 -4.59
CA ILE A 27 -15.03 5.36 -3.45
C ILE A 27 -14.84 4.36 -2.32
N ILE A 28 -14.86 3.06 -2.63
CA ILE A 28 -14.66 1.99 -1.64
C ILE A 28 -13.28 2.16 -0.99
N GLY A 29 -12.22 2.33 -1.79
CA GLY A 29 -10.87 2.56 -1.30
C GLY A 29 -10.76 3.78 -0.39
N SER A 30 -11.40 4.90 -0.78
CA SER A 30 -11.41 6.13 0.02
C SER A 30 -12.11 5.94 1.38
N VAL A 31 -13.27 5.27 1.39
CA VAL A 31 -14.02 5.00 2.63
C VAL A 31 -13.21 4.09 3.56
N CYS A 32 -12.61 3.02 3.03
CA CYS A 32 -11.72 2.15 3.81
C CYS A 32 -10.52 2.90 4.38
N GLN A 33 -9.90 3.79 3.60
CA GLN A 33 -8.78 4.62 4.07
C GLN A 33 -9.19 5.54 5.22
N VAL A 34 -10.35 6.21 5.11
CA VAL A 34 -10.86 7.09 6.18
C VAL A 34 -11.16 6.28 7.45
N PHE A 35 -11.73 5.08 7.31
CA PHE A 35 -11.97 4.19 8.45
C PHE A 35 -10.68 3.83 9.17
N ILE A 36 -9.63 3.43 8.44
CA ILE A 36 -8.31 3.12 9.01
C ILE A 36 -7.72 4.36 9.70
N ALA A 37 -7.84 5.54 9.09
CA ALA A 37 -7.36 6.79 9.68
C ALA A 37 -8.05 7.09 11.02
N ILE A 38 -9.36 6.86 11.14
CA ILE A 38 -10.10 7.00 12.41
C ILE A 38 -9.54 6.03 13.45
N CYS A 39 -9.31 4.77 13.10
CA CYS A 39 -8.70 3.80 14.02
C CYS A 39 -7.33 4.26 14.52
N CYS A 40 -6.46 4.76 13.64
CA CYS A 40 -5.15 5.30 14.03
C CYS A 40 -5.27 6.50 14.98
N ILE A 41 -6.22 7.42 14.73
CA ILE A 41 -6.47 8.56 15.61
C ILE A 41 -6.94 8.10 16.99
N LEU A 42 -7.83 7.10 17.08
CA LEU A 42 -8.29 6.55 18.35
C LEU A 42 -7.17 5.88 19.14
N ILE A 43 -6.26 5.16 18.47
CA ILE A 43 -5.06 4.57 19.09
C ILE A 43 -4.16 5.68 19.64
N GLY A 44 -3.90 6.73 18.85
CA GLY A 44 -3.13 7.89 19.30
C GLY A 44 -3.77 8.60 20.50
N ALA A 45 -5.10 8.78 20.46
CA ALA A 45 -5.87 9.36 21.56
C ALA A 45 -5.83 8.49 22.82
N SER A 46 -5.82 7.16 22.70
CA SER A 46 -5.69 6.27 23.87
C SER A 46 -4.33 6.31 24.54
N LEU A 47 -3.28 6.65 23.78
CA LEU A 47 -1.90 6.81 24.29
C LEU A 47 -1.67 8.20 24.90
N PHE A 48 -2.57 9.16 24.64
CA PHE A 48 -2.42 10.55 25.04
C PHE A 48 -2.51 10.68 26.56
N GLY A 49 -1.44 11.16 27.19
CA GLY A 49 -1.37 11.42 28.64
C GLY A 49 -0.82 10.27 29.50
N GLN A 50 -0.58 9.08 28.93
CA GLN A 50 0.04 7.95 29.65
C GLN A 50 1.53 7.77 29.34
N ALA A 51 2.01 8.40 28.27
CA ALA A 51 3.40 8.35 27.86
C ALA A 51 4.04 9.75 27.95
N GLU A 52 4.88 9.98 28.97
CA GLU A 52 5.94 11.02 28.93
C GLU A 52 6.90 10.81 27.73
N ILE A 53 6.76 9.67 27.04
CA ILE A 53 7.56 9.13 25.94
C ILE A 53 7.19 9.74 24.58
N LEU A 54 6.06 10.45 24.45
CA LEU A 54 5.64 11.06 23.17
C LEU A 54 6.36 12.38 22.83
N ASN A 55 7.38 12.78 23.60
CA ASN A 55 8.22 13.93 23.26
C ASN A 55 9.16 13.65 22.07
N GLU A 56 9.28 12.40 21.63
CA GLU A 56 9.99 12.01 20.42
C GLU A 56 9.00 11.59 19.31
N ASP A 57 9.08 12.26 18.16
CA ASP A 57 8.30 11.99 16.93
C ASP A 57 8.66 10.65 16.24
N ASN A 58 9.17 9.68 17.00
CA ASN A 58 9.62 8.40 16.47
C ASN A 58 8.48 7.36 16.48
N PRO A 59 8.20 6.68 15.36
CA PRO A 59 7.17 5.65 15.32
C PRO A 59 7.45 4.46 16.24
N SER A 60 8.72 4.22 16.61
CA SER A 60 9.11 3.17 17.55
C SER A 60 8.63 3.42 18.99
N THR A 61 8.58 4.68 19.43
CA THR A 61 8.10 5.01 20.78
C THR A 61 6.60 4.74 20.91
N ILE A 62 5.84 5.01 19.85
CA ILE A 62 4.40 4.68 19.77
C ILE A 62 4.18 3.17 19.87
N ILE A 63 5.00 2.36 19.18
CA ILE A 63 4.92 0.90 19.22
C ILE A 63 5.24 0.36 20.63
N MET A 64 6.25 0.92 21.30
CA MET A 64 6.60 0.54 22.68
C MET A 64 5.52 0.96 23.69
N ALA A 65 4.99 2.18 23.58
CA ALA A 65 3.90 2.62 24.45
C ALA A 65 2.63 1.78 24.24
N LEU A 66 2.36 1.32 23.01
CA LEU A 66 1.27 0.41 22.72
C LEU A 66 1.50 -0.99 23.33
N HIS A 67 2.76 -1.45 23.38
CA HIS A 67 3.14 -2.71 24.02
C HIS A 67 2.81 -2.69 25.52
N ASP A 68 3.15 -1.61 26.21
CA ASP A 68 2.97 -1.53 27.66
C ASP A 68 1.50 -1.42 28.09
N LEU A 69 0.65 -0.85 27.24
CA LEU A 69 -0.77 -0.62 27.52
C LEU A 69 -1.70 -1.77 27.08
N PHE A 70 -1.47 -2.29 25.89
CA PHE A 70 -2.36 -3.28 25.24
C PHE A 70 -1.69 -4.64 25.05
N GLY A 71 -0.43 -4.78 25.46
CA GLY A 71 0.34 -6.00 25.37
C GLY A 71 1.10 -6.17 24.03
N PRO A 72 1.90 -7.25 23.93
CA PRO A 72 2.78 -7.50 22.79
C PRO A 72 2.05 -7.69 21.46
N TRP A 73 0.81 -8.17 21.50
CA TRP A 73 -0.01 -8.43 20.32
C TRP A 73 -0.40 -7.15 19.57
N ALA A 74 -0.92 -6.17 20.30
CA ALA A 74 -1.35 -4.91 19.70
C ALA A 74 -0.15 -4.15 19.08
N SER A 75 0.98 -4.15 19.80
CA SER A 75 2.23 -3.55 19.34
C SER A 75 2.77 -4.20 18.06
N SER A 76 2.80 -5.54 18.01
CA SER A 76 3.31 -6.29 16.86
C SER A 76 2.44 -6.10 15.61
N LEU A 77 1.12 -6.15 15.76
CA LEU A 77 0.17 -5.91 14.66
C LEU A 77 0.28 -4.46 14.13
N PHE A 78 0.40 -3.47 15.02
CA PHE A 78 0.52 -2.07 14.63
C PHE A 78 1.84 -1.78 13.91
N GLY A 79 2.96 -2.28 14.45
CA GLY A 79 4.28 -2.10 13.83
C GLY A 79 4.37 -2.74 12.44
N PHE A 80 3.80 -3.93 12.26
CA PHE A 80 3.75 -4.60 10.97
C PHE A 80 2.84 -3.91 9.96
N GLY A 81 1.69 -3.40 10.42
CA GLY A 81 0.80 -2.57 9.61
C GLY A 81 1.49 -1.31 9.12
N LEU A 82 2.24 -0.64 10.00
CA LEU A 82 3.02 0.56 9.68
C LEU A 82 4.12 0.27 8.64
N PHE A 83 4.85 -0.84 8.80
CA PHE A 83 5.86 -1.29 7.84
C PHE A 83 5.26 -1.57 6.45
N ASN A 84 4.17 -2.34 6.39
CA ASN A 84 3.50 -2.65 5.11
C ASN A 84 2.98 -1.40 4.41
N ALA A 85 2.36 -0.50 5.15
CA ALA A 85 1.85 0.76 4.61
C ALA A 85 2.99 1.58 3.99
N GLY A 86 4.13 1.69 4.67
CA GLY A 86 5.32 2.37 4.17
C GLY A 86 5.90 1.71 2.92
N PHE A 87 6.01 0.38 2.91
CA PHE A 87 6.53 -0.37 1.77
C PHE A 87 5.64 -0.21 0.52
N LEU A 88 4.32 -0.33 0.67
CA LEU A 88 3.37 -0.12 -0.42
C LEU A 88 3.39 1.35 -0.92
N ALA A 89 3.51 2.31 -0.01
CA ALA A 89 3.66 3.72 -0.36
C ALA A 89 4.94 3.95 -1.20
N ALA A 90 6.08 3.38 -0.80
CA ALA A 90 7.33 3.51 -1.54
C ALA A 90 7.22 2.97 -2.99
N ILE A 91 6.57 1.82 -3.17
CA ILE A 91 6.33 1.24 -4.50
C ILE A 91 5.43 2.13 -5.35
N THR A 92 4.30 2.58 -4.80
CA THR A 92 3.32 3.40 -5.54
C THR A 92 3.88 4.77 -5.91
N ILE A 93 4.69 5.38 -5.05
CA ILE A 93 5.41 6.63 -5.34
C ILE A 93 6.42 6.39 -6.45
N SER A 94 7.23 5.34 -6.36
CA SER A 94 8.23 5.01 -7.38
C SER A 94 7.60 4.79 -8.76
N LEU A 95 6.48 4.05 -8.81
CA LEU A 95 5.71 3.85 -10.04
C LEU A 95 5.15 5.17 -10.59
N SER A 96 4.52 5.98 -9.74
CA SER A 96 3.99 7.28 -10.15
C SER A 96 5.09 8.18 -10.73
N SER A 97 6.26 8.25 -10.08
CA SER A 97 7.39 9.02 -10.58
C SER A 97 7.89 8.50 -11.93
N SER A 98 8.04 7.18 -12.08
CA SER A 98 8.51 6.58 -13.33
C SER A 98 7.59 6.88 -14.51
N TRP A 99 6.27 6.85 -14.32
CA TRP A 99 5.31 7.25 -15.35
C TRP A 99 5.39 8.73 -15.70
N THR A 100 5.46 9.60 -14.71
CA THR A 100 5.57 11.05 -14.96
C THR A 100 6.86 11.37 -15.73
N PHE A 101 7.98 10.71 -15.40
CA PHE A 101 9.22 10.83 -16.17
C PHE A 101 9.07 10.30 -17.60
N ALA A 102 8.49 9.11 -17.79
CA ALA A 102 8.28 8.54 -19.12
C ALA A 102 7.39 9.44 -20.00
N GLU A 103 6.34 10.03 -19.42
CA GLU A 103 5.42 10.94 -20.10
C GLU A 103 6.10 12.26 -20.49
N ALA A 104 6.94 12.82 -19.61
CA ALA A 104 7.73 14.03 -19.90
C ALA A 104 8.71 13.85 -21.08
N PHE A 105 9.27 12.65 -21.25
CA PHE A 105 10.17 12.31 -22.36
C PHE A 105 9.45 11.67 -23.58
N ASN A 106 8.11 11.63 -23.58
CA ASN A 106 7.30 11.03 -24.65
C ASN A 106 7.60 9.53 -24.92
N TRP A 107 8.02 8.80 -23.90
CA TRP A 107 8.36 7.37 -24.01
C TRP A 107 7.07 6.53 -23.97
N LYS A 108 6.77 5.83 -25.08
CA LYS A 108 5.51 5.07 -25.26
C LYS A 108 5.42 3.73 -24.52
N HIS A 109 6.09 3.57 -23.38
CA HIS A 109 6.10 2.29 -22.64
C HIS A 109 5.06 2.27 -21.51
N SER A 110 4.19 1.25 -21.53
CA SER A 110 3.33 0.93 -20.40
C SER A 110 4.06 0.06 -19.39
N LEU A 111 3.96 0.39 -18.10
CA LEU A 111 4.57 -0.37 -17.01
C LEU A 111 3.64 -1.46 -16.43
N ILE A 112 2.33 -1.39 -16.67
CA ILE A 112 1.34 -2.20 -15.95
C ILE A 112 0.47 -3.10 -16.84
N THR A 113 0.25 -2.79 -18.13
CA THR A 113 -0.54 -3.71 -18.96
C THR A 113 0.27 -4.97 -19.30
N ASN A 114 -0.40 -6.10 -19.57
CA ASN A 114 0.21 -7.33 -20.09
C ASN A 114 -0.62 -7.83 -21.29
N ASN A 115 -1.19 -6.89 -22.04
CA ASN A 115 -2.13 -7.19 -23.10
C ASN A 115 -1.42 -7.03 -24.45
N LYS A 116 -1.19 -8.13 -25.17
CA LYS A 116 -0.50 -8.17 -26.48
C LYS A 116 -1.12 -7.20 -27.49
N LYS A 117 -2.42 -6.93 -27.40
CA LYS A 117 -3.15 -6.01 -28.28
C LYS A 117 -2.70 -4.54 -28.14
N TYR A 118 -2.18 -4.15 -26.98
CA TYR A 118 -1.77 -2.77 -26.67
C TYR A 118 -0.25 -2.62 -26.49
N MET A 119 0.47 -3.69 -26.09
CA MET A 119 1.91 -3.68 -25.86
C MET A 119 2.80 -4.08 -27.06
N GLY A 120 2.24 -4.70 -28.11
CA GLY A 120 3.06 -5.20 -29.22
C GLY A 120 4.12 -6.21 -28.74
N GLU A 121 5.39 -5.97 -29.07
CA GLU A 121 6.54 -6.81 -28.65
C GLU A 121 6.97 -6.61 -27.18
N TYR A 122 6.50 -5.56 -26.52
CA TYR A 122 6.94 -5.17 -25.17
C TYR A 122 6.11 -5.79 -24.05
N LYS A 123 5.69 -7.05 -24.26
CA LYS A 123 4.96 -7.83 -23.26
C LYS A 123 5.82 -7.96 -21.99
N ASN A 124 5.21 -7.75 -20.84
CA ASN A 124 5.89 -7.95 -19.56
C ASN A 124 6.52 -9.36 -19.50
N SER A 125 7.81 -9.41 -19.19
CA SER A 125 8.56 -10.66 -19.10
C SER A 125 7.92 -11.58 -18.05
N LEU A 126 7.95 -12.88 -18.32
CA LEU A 126 7.52 -13.90 -17.36
C LEU A 126 8.24 -13.73 -16.01
N PHE A 127 9.47 -13.20 -16.06
CA PHE A 127 10.28 -12.87 -14.89
C PHE A 127 9.66 -11.77 -14.03
N THR A 128 9.21 -10.66 -14.64
CA THR A 128 8.60 -9.55 -13.90
C THR A 128 7.26 -9.95 -13.28
N ASN A 129 6.51 -10.83 -13.94
CA ASN A 129 5.25 -11.34 -13.40
C ASN A 129 5.51 -12.28 -12.21
N ILE A 130 6.51 -13.17 -12.31
CA ILE A 130 6.96 -14.01 -11.19
C ILE A 130 7.41 -13.15 -10.01
N TRP A 131 8.19 -12.09 -10.27
CA TRP A 131 8.62 -11.16 -9.23
C TRP A 131 7.41 -10.47 -8.59
N GLY A 132 6.47 -9.94 -9.38
CA GLY A 132 5.23 -9.36 -8.83
C GLY A 132 4.48 -10.32 -7.89
N TRP A 133 4.30 -11.57 -8.31
CA TRP A 133 3.68 -12.61 -7.48
C TRP A 133 4.52 -13.02 -6.27
N MET A 134 5.85 -13.01 -6.38
CA MET A 134 6.76 -13.26 -5.26
C MET A 134 6.63 -12.18 -4.19
N VAL A 135 6.58 -10.89 -4.55
CA VAL A 135 6.36 -9.80 -3.58
C VAL A 135 5.05 -10.03 -2.83
N VAL A 136 3.97 -10.28 -3.56
CA VAL A 136 2.65 -10.54 -2.95
C VAL A 136 2.71 -11.77 -2.04
N GLY A 137 3.37 -12.84 -2.48
CA GLY A 137 3.56 -14.05 -1.69
C GLY A 137 4.33 -13.81 -0.41
N VAL A 138 5.42 -13.04 -0.46
CA VAL A 138 6.23 -12.68 0.72
C VAL A 138 5.41 -11.83 1.69
N LEU A 139 4.71 -10.81 1.21
CA LEU A 139 3.86 -9.96 2.04
C LEU A 139 2.74 -10.77 2.70
N THR A 140 2.09 -11.66 1.94
CA THR A 140 1.03 -12.53 2.45
C THR A 140 1.58 -13.56 3.45
N SER A 141 2.75 -14.12 3.18
CA SER A 141 3.42 -15.06 4.09
C SER A 141 3.79 -14.38 5.41
N LEU A 142 4.30 -13.14 5.37
CA LEU A 142 4.60 -12.37 6.57
C LEU A 142 3.32 -12.08 7.38
N ILE A 143 2.20 -11.77 6.71
CA ILE A 143 0.89 -11.61 7.37
C ILE A 143 0.48 -12.91 8.07
N VAL A 144 0.54 -14.05 7.39
CA VAL A 144 0.10 -15.36 7.92
C VAL A 144 1.02 -15.82 9.06
N MET A 145 2.34 -15.66 8.91
CA MET A 145 3.31 -16.00 9.95
C MET A 145 3.09 -15.17 11.21
N LEU A 146 2.85 -13.86 11.06
CA LEU A 146 2.57 -13.00 12.20
C LEU A 146 1.22 -13.32 12.83
N PHE A 147 0.21 -13.68 12.03
CA PHE A 147 -1.08 -14.14 12.54
C PHE A 147 -0.91 -15.43 13.36
N TYR A 148 -0.05 -16.36 12.92
CA TYR A 148 0.25 -17.58 13.66
C TYR A 148 0.94 -17.28 14.99
N GLU A 149 2.00 -16.44 14.97
CA GLU A 149 2.66 -15.97 16.20
C GLU A 149 1.66 -15.23 17.10
N THR A 150 0.73 -14.45 16.54
CA THR A 150 -0.23 -13.63 17.29
C THR A 150 -1.26 -14.43 18.09
N PHE A 151 -1.63 -15.60 17.59
CA PHE A 151 -2.71 -16.41 18.18
C PHE A 151 -2.21 -17.62 18.97
N TRP A 152 -0.92 -17.97 18.87
CA TRP A 152 -0.41 -19.24 19.43
C TRP A 152 0.75 -19.10 20.42
N THR A 153 1.25 -17.89 20.66
CA THR A 153 2.24 -17.60 21.73
C THR A 153 1.59 -16.87 22.90
#